data_AF-A0A355X7C2-F1
#
_entry.id   AF-A0A355X7C2-F1
#
_cell.length_a   1.000
_cell.length_b   1.000
_cell.length_c   1.000
_cell.angle_alpha   90.00
_cell.angle_beta   90.00
_cell.angle_gamma   90.00
#
_symmetry.space_group_name_H-M   'P 1'
#
loop_
_entity.id
_entity.type
_entity.pdbx_description
1 polymer ?
#
loop_
_entity_poly.entity_id
_entity_poly.type
_entity_poly.pdbx_seq_one_letter_code
_entity_poly.pdbx_strand_id
1 'polypeptide(L)'
;ENNAKLLDIESSEYLIGKGITATIDGKTYKAGNEKLTGFSDNEYSYSGKTPIIFTCNDEYLCTVAVADKIKDDAKETIESINADTIMITGDNELTAYAITQQAGIKNFIASALPDDKEEKIRELIDNGKTVAMVGDGIND
;
A
#
# COMPACT_ATOMS: atom_id res chain seq x y z
N GLU A 1 -15.20 -17.20 5.71
CA GLU A 1 -15.40 -18.63 5.41
C GLU A 1 -15.02 -19.61 6.55
N ASN A 2 -14.55 -19.19 7.73
CA ASN A 2 -14.14 -20.12 8.82
C ASN A 2 -14.97 -20.05 10.13
N ASN A 3 -16.28 -19.77 10.10
CA ASN A 3 -17.10 -19.59 11.32
C ASN A 3 -16.53 -18.57 12.34
N ALA A 4 -15.75 -17.59 11.87
CA ALA A 4 -15.24 -16.53 12.72
C ALA A 4 -16.40 -15.70 13.26
N LYS A 5 -16.43 -15.50 14.58
CA LYS A 5 -17.42 -14.64 15.24
C LYS A 5 -16.98 -13.18 15.08
N LEU A 6 -17.87 -12.35 14.56
CA LEU A 6 -17.68 -10.90 14.59
C LEU A 6 -17.86 -10.41 16.02
N LEU A 7 -16.92 -9.58 16.48
CA LEU A 7 -16.95 -8.94 17.78
C LEU A 7 -17.47 -7.51 17.61
N ASP A 8 -18.15 -7.01 18.64
CA ASP A 8 -18.63 -5.64 18.66
C ASP A 8 -17.45 -4.69 18.91
N ILE A 9 -17.36 -3.64 18.09
CA ILE A 9 -16.32 -2.61 18.19
C ILE A 9 -16.85 -1.48 19.06
N GLU A 10 -16.16 -1.17 20.16
CA GLU A 10 -16.54 -0.07 21.06
C GLU A 10 -16.18 1.28 20.45
N SER A 11 -14.97 1.37 19.87
CA SER A 11 -14.49 2.55 19.15
C SER A 11 -13.45 2.16 18.12
N SER A 12 -13.30 2.97 17.07
CA SER A 12 -12.28 2.78 16.05
C SER A 12 -11.81 4.12 15.48
N GLU A 13 -10.54 4.19 15.11
CA GLU A 13 -9.94 5.35 14.47
C GLU A 13 -9.12 4.90 13.25
N TYR A 14 -9.40 5.52 12.09
CA TYR A 14 -8.59 5.32 10.90
C TYR A 14 -7.45 6.35 10.86
N LEU A 15 -6.23 5.84 10.76
CA LEU A 15 -5.01 6.64 10.70
C LEU A 15 -4.46 6.56 9.28
N ILE A 16 -4.60 7.67 8.54
CA ILE A 16 -4.21 7.79 7.14
C ILE A 16 -2.74 7.36 6.96
N GLY A 17 -2.50 6.46 6.00
CA GLY A 17 -1.16 5.95 5.68
C GLY A 17 -0.54 5.05 6.76
N LYS A 18 -1.32 4.65 7.78
CA LYS A 18 -0.85 3.81 8.90
C LYS A 18 -1.70 2.56 9.09
N GLY A 19 -3.01 2.70 9.13
CA GLY A 19 -3.94 1.60 9.36
C GLY A 19 -5.13 2.01 10.23
N ILE A 20 -5.63 1.09 11.03
CA ILE A 20 -6.80 1.28 11.91
C ILE A 20 -6.50 0.83 13.33
N THR A 21 -7.00 1.56 14.31
CA THR A 21 -7.06 1.14 15.72
C THR A 21 -8.51 0.85 16.10
N ALA A 22 -8.72 -0.10 17.01
CA ALA A 22 -10.05 -0.41 17.53
C ALA A 22 -9.98 -0.84 19.01
N THR A 23 -11.01 -0.51 19.79
CA THR A 23 -11.22 -1.03 21.14
C THR A 23 -12.28 -2.12 21.10
N ILE A 24 -11.95 -3.32 21.59
CA ILE A 24 -12.86 -4.47 21.66
C ILE A 24 -12.68 -5.13 23.04
N ASP A 25 -13.76 -5.27 23.80
CA ASP A 25 -13.77 -5.80 25.17
C ASP A 25 -12.70 -5.12 26.06
N GLY A 26 -12.58 -3.79 25.96
CA GLY A 26 -11.60 -2.98 26.69
C GLY A 26 -10.13 -3.19 26.30
N LYS A 27 -9.83 -3.92 25.21
CA LYS A 27 -8.47 -4.11 24.69
C LYS A 27 -8.25 -3.29 23.41
N THR A 28 -7.03 -2.80 23.23
CA THR A 28 -6.65 -2.02 22.05
C THR A 28 -6.07 -2.94 20.99
N TYR A 29 -6.75 -3.02 19.85
CA TYR A 29 -6.28 -3.70 18.65
C TYR A 29 -5.73 -2.67 17.65
N LYS A 30 -4.68 -3.05 16.93
CA LYS A 30 -4.16 -2.28 15.80
C LYS A 30 -4.02 -3.20 14.60
N ALA A 31 -4.39 -2.71 13.43
CA ALA A 31 -4.17 -3.39 12.15
C ALA A 31 -3.56 -2.39 11.16
N GLY A 32 -2.33 -2.62 10.73
CA GLY A 32 -1.64 -1.67 9.85
C GLY A 32 -0.16 -1.94 9.67
N ASN A 33 0.58 -0.90 9.28
CA ASN A 33 2.02 -0.99 9.02
C ASN A 33 2.86 -0.80 10.29
N GLU A 34 4.18 -0.84 10.14
CA GLU A 34 5.16 -0.67 11.23
C GLU A 34 4.99 0.66 11.99
N LYS A 35 4.61 1.75 11.30
CA LYS A 35 4.41 3.06 11.93
C LYS A 35 3.25 3.05 12.94
N LEU A 36 2.30 2.12 12.79
CA LEU A 36 1.19 1.96 13.73
C LEU A 36 1.48 0.91 14.80
N THR A 37 2.03 -0.22 14.38
CA THR A 37 2.11 -1.44 15.19
C THR A 37 3.44 -1.56 15.94
N GLY A 38 4.51 -0.93 15.44
CA GLY A 38 5.87 -1.09 15.94
C GLY A 38 6.57 -2.38 15.50
N PHE A 39 5.93 -3.18 14.64
CA PHE A 39 6.47 -4.44 14.10
C PHE A 39 6.67 -4.33 12.60
N SER A 40 7.67 -5.03 12.06
CA SER A 40 7.91 -5.17 10.62
C SER A 40 7.90 -6.64 10.19
N ASP A 41 7.36 -6.89 9.00
CA ASP A 41 7.37 -8.19 8.34
C ASP A 41 7.78 -8.00 6.87
N ASN A 42 9.06 -8.23 6.59
CA ASN A 42 9.64 -7.98 5.28
C ASN A 42 9.51 -9.18 4.33
N GLU A 43 9.25 -10.38 4.84
CA GLU A 43 9.22 -11.61 4.03
C GLU A 43 8.16 -11.52 2.92
N TYR A 44 6.96 -11.07 3.28
CA TYR A 44 5.87 -10.87 2.33
C TYR A 44 6.13 -9.72 1.37
N SER A 45 6.73 -8.64 1.85
CA SER A 45 7.02 -7.45 1.04
C SER A 45 7.99 -7.76 -0.11
N TYR A 46 8.99 -8.63 0.13
CA TYR A 46 9.88 -9.12 -0.94
C TYR A 46 9.16 -9.88 -2.05
N SER A 47 8.01 -10.49 -1.74
CA SER A 47 7.17 -11.19 -2.72
C SER A 47 6.10 -10.29 -3.37
N GLY A 48 6.19 -8.96 -3.17
CA GLY A 48 5.21 -8.01 -3.72
C GLY A 48 3.86 -8.06 -3.03
N LYS A 49 3.81 -8.52 -1.77
CA LYS A 49 2.60 -8.48 -0.93
C LYS A 49 2.71 -7.39 0.12
N THR A 50 1.62 -6.69 0.36
CA THR A 50 1.49 -5.71 1.42
C THR A 50 1.14 -6.41 2.74
N PRO A 51 2.04 -6.42 3.75
CA PRO A 51 1.75 -6.98 5.06
C PRO A 51 0.86 -6.04 5.87
N ILE A 52 -0.21 -6.58 6.43
CA ILE A 52 -1.06 -5.93 7.44
C ILE A 52 -0.79 -6.64 8.76
N ILE A 53 -0.20 -5.93 9.70
CA ILE A 53 0.23 -6.47 10.99
C ILE A 53 -0.86 -6.21 12.02
N PHE A 54 -1.21 -7.23 12.79
CA PHE A 54 -2.21 -7.18 13.84
C PHE A 54 -1.54 -7.24 15.21
N THR A 55 -1.91 -6.33 16.10
CA THR A 55 -1.48 -6.34 17.51
C THR A 55 -2.67 -6.20 18.45
N CYS A 56 -2.50 -6.68 19.68
CA CYS A 56 -3.43 -6.44 20.80
C CYS A 56 -2.64 -6.02 22.03
N ASN A 57 -2.99 -4.87 22.62
CA ASN A 57 -2.25 -4.27 23.74
C ASN A 57 -0.73 -4.23 23.48
N ASP A 58 -0.35 -3.85 22.25
CA ASP A 58 1.03 -3.75 21.76
C ASP A 58 1.81 -5.08 21.64
N GLU A 59 1.14 -6.22 21.80
CA GLU A 59 1.71 -7.53 21.50
C GLU A 59 1.38 -7.97 20.07
N TYR A 60 2.36 -8.49 19.34
CA TYR A 60 2.19 -9.06 18.00
C TYR A 60 1.24 -10.26 18.04
N LEU A 61 0.25 -10.28 17.15
CA LEU A 61 -0.67 -11.41 16.97
C LEU A 61 -0.33 -12.20 15.71
N CYS A 62 -0.38 -11.53 14.56
CA CYS A 62 -0.14 -12.14 13.25
C CYS A 62 0.09 -11.07 12.17
N THR A 63 0.59 -11.53 11.02
CA THR A 63 0.62 -10.76 9.77
C THR A 63 -0.36 -11.39 8.79
N VAL A 64 -1.19 -10.57 8.16
CA VAL A 64 -1.97 -10.95 6.97
C VAL A 64 -1.37 -10.23 5.77
N ALA A 65 -0.88 -10.98 4.80
CA ALA A 65 -0.31 -10.43 3.59
C ALA A 65 -1.35 -10.44 2.46
N VAL A 66 -1.60 -9.28 1.87
CA VAL A 66 -2.46 -9.12 0.69
C VAL A 66 -1.59 -8.79 -0.52
N ALA A 67 -1.95 -9.28 -1.70
CA ALA A 67 -1.34 -8.84 -2.95
C ALA A 67 -2.42 -8.70 -4.00
N ASP A 68 -2.32 -7.62 -4.76
CA ASP A 68 -3.01 -7.50 -6.02
C ASP A 68 -2.25 -8.31 -7.06
N LYS A 69 -2.99 -9.15 -7.78
CA LYS A 69 -2.40 -9.90 -8.89
C LYS A 69 -2.08 -8.89 -10.00
N ILE A 70 -0.79 -8.74 -10.31
CA ILE A 70 -0.36 -8.00 -11.51
C ILE A 70 -1.00 -8.68 -12.73
N LYS A 71 -1.60 -7.88 -13.61
CA LYS A 71 -2.19 -8.39 -14.85
C LYS A 71 -1.12 -9.06 -15.70
N ASP A 72 -1.46 -10.19 -16.31
CA ASP A 72 -0.51 -11.01 -17.05
C ASP A 72 0.11 -10.25 -18.25
N ASP A 73 -0.56 -9.21 -18.76
CA ASP A 73 -0.16 -8.34 -19.87
C ASP A 73 0.50 -7.02 -19.43
N ALA A 74 0.66 -6.78 -18.12
CA ALA A 74 1.12 -5.48 -17.61
C ALA A 74 2.48 -5.08 -18.16
N LYS A 75 3.43 -6.02 -18.19
CA LYS A 75 4.79 -5.76 -18.69
C LYS A 75 4.81 -5.40 -20.17
N GLU A 76 4.13 -6.18 -21.01
CA GLU A 76 4.04 -5.91 -22.46
C GLU A 76 3.36 -4.55 -22.71
N THR A 77 2.32 -4.24 -21.94
CA THR A 77 1.63 -2.95 -22.01
C THR A 77 2.57 -1.79 -21.68
N ILE A 78 3.30 -1.87 -20.56
CA ILE A 78 4.27 -0.83 -20.15
C ILE A 78 5.38 -0.67 -21.18
N GLU A 79 5.91 -1.77 -21.73
CA GLU A 79 6.96 -1.75 -22.77
C GLU A 79 6.46 -1.13 -24.08
N SER A 80 5.16 -1.28 -24.41
CA SER A 80 4.56 -0.67 -25.59
C SER A 80 4.38 0.86 -25.48
N ILE A 81 4.39 1.39 -24.25
CA ILE A 81 4.30 2.82 -23.99
C ILE A 81 5.68 3.45 -24.22
N ASN A 82 5.82 4.21 -25.30
CA ASN A 82 7.05 4.94 -25.62
C ASN A 82 7.15 6.26 -24.84
N ALA A 83 7.06 6.19 -23.50
CA ALA A 83 7.15 7.33 -22.58
C ALA A 83 7.82 6.92 -21.26
N ASP A 84 8.25 7.92 -20.47
CA ASP A 84 8.79 7.68 -19.13
C ASP A 84 7.65 7.25 -18.18
N THR A 85 7.72 6.02 -17.66
CA THR A 85 6.73 5.48 -16.72
C THR A 85 7.22 5.59 -15.28
N ILE A 86 6.32 6.02 -14.39
CA ILE A 86 6.54 6.14 -12.94
C ILE A 86 5.34 5.50 -12.24
N MET A 87 5.60 4.56 -11.32
CA MET A 87 4.55 4.03 -10.45
C MET A 87 4.46 4.85 -9.17
N ILE A 88 3.28 5.29 -8.76
CA ILE A 88 3.08 5.97 -7.47
C ILE A 88 2.09 5.14 -6.66
N THR A 89 2.54 4.59 -5.53
CA THR A 89 1.73 3.69 -4.68
C THR A 89 1.83 4.07 -3.20
N GLY A 90 0.76 3.78 -2.45
CA GLY A 90 0.74 3.84 -0.99
C GLY A 90 1.42 2.65 -0.31
N ASP A 91 1.78 1.61 -1.07
CA ASP A 91 2.47 0.44 -0.53
C ASP A 91 3.88 0.77 -0.02
N ASN A 92 4.45 -0.12 0.79
CA ASN A 92 5.82 0.05 1.26
C ASN A 92 6.85 -0.09 0.12
N GLU A 93 8.07 0.38 0.37
CA GLU A 93 9.14 0.45 -0.63
C GLU A 93 9.50 -0.91 -1.22
N LEU A 94 9.55 -1.96 -0.40
CA LEU A 94 9.87 -3.32 -0.84
C LEU A 94 8.79 -3.88 -1.78
N THR A 95 7.52 -3.66 -1.46
CA THR A 95 6.38 -4.10 -2.27
C THR A 95 6.35 -3.35 -3.60
N ALA A 96 6.50 -2.03 -3.55
CA ALA A 96 6.55 -1.18 -4.75
C ALA A 96 7.72 -1.58 -5.67
N TYR A 97 8.90 -1.83 -5.09
CA TYR A 97 10.04 -2.34 -5.84
C TYR A 97 9.72 -3.69 -6.50
N ALA A 98 9.18 -4.67 -5.78
CA ALA A 98 8.84 -5.98 -6.33
C ALA A 98 7.81 -5.88 -7.47
N ILE A 99 6.81 -5.00 -7.36
CA ILE A 99 5.80 -4.78 -8.41
C ILE A 99 6.42 -4.12 -9.65
N THR A 100 7.26 -3.10 -9.47
CA THR A 100 7.92 -2.43 -10.62
C THR A 100 8.84 -3.37 -11.40
N GLN A 101 9.56 -4.27 -10.72
CA GLN A 101 10.39 -5.28 -11.40
C GLN A 101 9.54 -6.23 -12.25
N GLN A 102 8.37 -6.64 -11.75
CA GLN A 102 7.45 -7.51 -12.48
C GLN A 102 6.79 -6.80 -13.66
N ALA A 103 6.39 -5.54 -13.48
CA ALA A 103 5.72 -4.73 -14.51
C ALA A 103 6.66 -4.04 -15.52
N GLY A 104 7.98 -4.10 -15.31
CA GLY A 104 8.95 -3.42 -16.19
C GLY A 104 8.99 -1.90 -16.05
N ILE A 105 8.57 -1.35 -14.90
CA ILE A 105 8.56 0.08 -14.62
C ILE A 105 9.91 0.50 -14.02
N LYS A 106 10.49 1.60 -14.51
CA LYS A 106 11.83 2.03 -14.10
C LYS A 106 11.86 2.83 -12.79
N ASN A 107 10.85 3.65 -12.56
CA ASN A 107 10.81 4.59 -11.45
C ASN A 107 9.56 4.36 -10.60
N PHE A 108 9.67 4.52 -9.29
CA PHE A 108 8.51 4.48 -8.41
C PHE A 108 8.63 5.43 -7.22
N ILE A 109 7.48 5.76 -6.65
CA ILE A 109 7.32 6.41 -5.35
C ILE A 109 6.46 5.47 -4.51
N ALA A 110 6.97 5.11 -3.34
CA ALA A 110 6.31 4.24 -2.38
C ALA A 110 5.82 5.03 -1.17
N SER A 111 4.90 4.44 -0.41
CA SER A 111 4.32 5.02 0.80
C SER A 111 3.70 6.41 0.57
N ALA A 112 3.26 6.67 -0.65
CA ALA A 112 2.67 7.93 -1.07
C ALA A 112 1.30 8.10 -0.43
N LEU A 113 1.09 9.26 0.20
CA LEU A 113 -0.21 9.77 0.59
C LEU A 113 -0.92 10.38 -0.64
N PRO A 114 -2.24 10.64 -0.57
CA PRO A 114 -2.96 11.30 -1.67
C PRO A 114 -2.30 12.62 -2.10
N ASP A 115 -1.87 13.45 -1.14
CA ASP A 115 -1.22 14.73 -1.42
C ASP A 115 0.14 14.56 -2.14
N ASP A 116 0.89 13.49 -1.83
CA ASP A 116 2.18 13.19 -2.45
C ASP A 116 2.01 12.86 -3.95
N LYS A 117 0.89 12.22 -4.33
CA LYS A 117 0.57 11.93 -5.74
C LYS A 117 0.36 13.22 -6.52
N GLU A 118 -0.46 14.13 -5.99
CA GLU A 118 -0.75 15.42 -6.61
C GLU A 118 0.52 16.26 -6.74
N GLU A 119 1.31 16.34 -5.68
CA GLU A 119 2.57 17.10 -5.68
C GLU A 119 3.51 16.58 -6.76
N LYS A 120 3.65 15.25 -6.92
CA LYS A 120 4.54 14.70 -7.94
C LYS A 120 4.08 15.04 -9.35
N ILE A 121 2.78 14.97 -9.61
CA ILE A 121 2.21 15.31 -10.92
C ILE A 121 2.47 16.78 -11.23
N ARG A 122 2.23 17.67 -10.25
CA ARG A 122 2.50 19.10 -10.40
C ARG A 122 3.97 19.38 -10.69
N GLU A 123 4.89 18.74 -9.94
CA GLU A 123 6.33 18.84 -10.16
C GLU A 123 6.72 18.45 -11.59
N LEU A 124 6.16 17.35 -12.14
CA LEU A 124 6.45 16.91 -13.51
C LEU A 124 5.93 17.92 -14.56
N ILE A 125 4.72 18.45 -14.34
CA ILE A 125 4.12 19.46 -15.22
C ILE A 125 4.94 20.77 -15.20
N ASP A 126 5.34 21.23 -14.01
CA ASP A 126 6.15 22.44 -13.82
C ASP A 126 7.54 22.30 -14.46
N ASN A 127 8.06 21.09 -14.53
CA ASN A 127 9.27 20.73 -15.27
C ASN A 127 9.05 20.59 -16.80
N GLY A 128 7.88 20.98 -17.30
CA GLY A 128 7.55 21.00 -18.73
C GLY A 128 7.19 19.64 -19.33
N LYS A 129 6.89 18.62 -18.51
CA LYS A 129 6.43 17.31 -19.01
C LYS A 129 4.93 17.34 -19.28
N THR A 130 4.50 16.63 -20.32
CA THR A 130 3.10 16.25 -20.48
C THR A 130 2.85 14.96 -19.72
N VAL A 131 1.91 14.97 -18.78
CA VAL A 131 1.63 13.85 -17.87
C VAL A 131 0.27 13.24 -18.21
N ALA A 132 0.23 11.91 -18.29
CA ALA A 132 -1.01 11.13 -18.27
C ALA A 132 -0.99 10.26 -17.01
N MET A 133 -2.03 10.39 -16.17
CA MET A 133 -2.19 9.58 -14.97
C MET A 133 -3.25 8.50 -15.23
N VAL A 134 -2.98 7.29 -14.75
CA VAL A 134 -3.90 6.16 -14.81
C VAL A 134 -3.99 5.56 -13.40
N GLY A 135 -5.20 5.44 -12.88
CA GLY A 135 -5.50 4.89 -11.56
C GLY A 135 -6.93 4.33 -11.51
N ASP A 136 -7.24 3.55 -10.50
CA ASP A 136 -8.52 2.87 -10.30
C ASP A 136 -9.31 3.38 -9.08
N GLY A 137 -8.68 4.23 -8.26
CA GLY A 137 -9.25 4.74 -7.03
C GLY A 137 -9.97 6.08 -7.16
N ILE A 138 -10.78 6.40 -6.15
CA ILE A 138 -11.27 7.77 -5.88
C ILE A 138 -10.12 8.70 -5.45
N ASN A 139 -8.98 8.11 -5.04
CA ASN A 139 -7.77 8.78 -4.59
C ASN A 139 -6.71 8.94 -5.70
N ASP A 140 -7.10 8.78 -6.96
CA ASP A 140 -6.28 8.93 -8.16
C ASP A 140 -6.80 10.06 -9.05
#